data_AF-C3ZIA8-F1
#
_entry.id   AF-C3ZIA8-F1
#
_cell.length_a   1.000
_cell.length_b   1.000
_cell.length_c   1.000
_cell.angle_alpha   90.00
_cell.angle_beta   90.00
_cell.angle_gamma   90.00
#
_symmetry.space_group_name_H-M   'P 1'
#
loop_
_entity.id
_entity.type
_entity.pdbx_description
1 polymer ?
#
loop_
_entity_poly.entity_id
_entity_poly.type
_entity_poly.pdbx_seq_one_letter_code
_entity_poly.pdbx_strand_id
1 'polypeptide(L)'
;MAASISDQEWGRASLKICDALAEREQEQAPGSVIGAYYQANKVKAILAIGRAVEGNPAVQVGEWEEDSPLVQVIFKSQLGYQYFASILKGHFLQAGLQAELKEIGYEEPIIVSVEKWELPNLPEGEVDSWELVSMGTRGIMLDKVMPWLDNFPDISDEEDAEEEEEEEGAGPSQAKRARRQQQPPAEITTQQAELQEGPLKRQRARLLQHKDSPTAQTRLKAYSCLEKGATMVTSGNLEGEGVEHLLEGIILKEALRPDHVNKILYDQSRLNLNKTQLDTLISKQLQTNLVSTPCLLIQALQLPDGHSRQQAINHVIDIVLQHGETDPMYKHLAYMYYALGYTILVTTRQPAPALSAYASALMHTSDHLPTLFFTAVCSMNVSVPQAIRQFHHYIHTAPTDHSWVRAAHYLLVTLYGQQDPSVHRDRILHHYNMAQQTDRNRLPMFPPVPSGITDPARKVYELVMV
;
A
#
# COMPACT_ATOMS: atom_id res chain seq x y z
N MET A 1 39.39 29.63 -12.11
CA MET A 1 39.70 28.22 -11.80
C MET A 1 38.65 27.76 -10.81
N ALA A 2 37.68 26.99 -11.30
CA ALA A 2 36.56 26.49 -10.50
C ALA A 2 37.02 25.24 -9.74
N ALA A 3 36.79 25.22 -8.43
CA ALA A 3 36.92 24.02 -7.62
C ALA A 3 35.74 23.10 -7.93
N SER A 4 36.03 21.84 -8.24
CA SER A 4 35.06 20.76 -8.42
C SER A 4 34.27 20.53 -7.13
N ILE A 5 32.95 20.54 -7.22
CA ILE A 5 32.05 20.12 -6.14
C ILE A 5 32.27 18.62 -5.94
N SER A 6 32.87 18.23 -4.82
CA SER A 6 33.06 16.82 -4.44
C SER A 6 31.72 16.18 -4.07
N ASP A 7 31.51 14.92 -4.46
CA ASP A 7 30.54 13.98 -3.86
C ASP A 7 30.80 13.91 -2.35
N GLN A 8 30.13 14.76 -1.58
CA GLN A 8 30.40 14.87 -0.15
C GLN A 8 29.64 13.77 0.59
N GLU A 9 30.38 12.78 1.09
CA GLU A 9 29.88 11.76 2.01
C GLU A 9 29.26 12.41 3.25
N TRP A 10 28.00 12.05 3.55
CA TRP A 10 27.28 12.54 4.72
C TRP A 10 27.53 11.64 5.92
N GLY A 11 27.59 10.31 5.74
CA GLY A 11 27.92 9.34 6.78
C GLY A 11 28.03 7.93 6.19
N ARG A 12 28.37 6.93 7.01
CA ARG A 12 28.47 5.53 6.58
C ARG A 12 28.01 4.54 7.65
N ALA A 13 27.71 3.32 7.22
CA ALA A 13 27.42 2.18 8.09
C ALA A 13 28.20 0.95 7.63
N SER A 14 28.66 0.14 8.58
CA SER A 14 29.31 -1.14 8.31
C SER A 14 28.28 -2.27 8.47
N LEU A 15 27.77 -2.75 7.33
CA LEU A 15 26.78 -3.81 7.23
C LEU A 15 27.47 -5.16 7.32
N LYS A 16 27.11 -5.96 8.32
CA LYS A 16 27.57 -7.33 8.51
C LYS A 16 26.58 -8.30 7.87
N ILE A 17 27.09 -9.18 7.03
CA ILE A 17 26.33 -10.28 6.45
C ILE A 17 26.98 -11.59 6.88
N CYS A 18 26.23 -12.45 7.55
CA CYS A 18 26.72 -13.72 8.11
C CYS A 18 25.88 -14.90 7.66
N ASP A 19 26.49 -16.09 7.61
CA ASP A 19 25.75 -17.34 7.44
C ASP A 19 24.88 -17.58 8.69
N ALA A 20 23.59 -17.86 8.53
CA ALA A 20 22.67 -18.07 9.65
C ALA A 20 23.00 -19.31 10.49
N LEU A 21 23.77 -20.26 9.93
CA LEU A 21 24.24 -21.47 10.61
C LEU A 21 25.50 -21.24 11.45
N ALA A 22 26.25 -20.15 11.22
CA ALA A 22 27.51 -19.85 11.91
C ALA A 22 27.31 -19.10 13.25
N GLU A 23 26.17 -18.44 13.49
CA GLU A 23 25.91 -17.76 14.77
C GLU A 23 25.64 -18.71 15.96
N ARG A 24 25.43 -20.02 15.71
CA ARG A 24 25.32 -21.01 16.80
C ARG A 24 26.67 -21.46 17.37
N GLU A 25 27.78 -21.12 16.73
CA GLU A 25 29.13 -21.41 17.21
C GLU A 25 29.90 -20.09 17.34
N GLN A 26 29.86 -19.51 18.53
CA GLN A 26 30.50 -18.23 18.80
C GLN A 26 32.03 -18.35 18.77
N GLU A 27 32.64 -17.35 18.12
CA GLU A 27 34.05 -16.90 18.25
C GLU A 27 35.17 -17.79 17.67
N GLN A 28 35.88 -17.22 16.68
CA GLN A 28 37.24 -17.58 16.21
C GLN A 28 37.41 -18.63 15.08
N ALA A 29 36.63 -18.57 14.00
CA ALA A 29 37.05 -19.18 12.73
C ALA A 29 37.37 -18.11 11.67
N PRO A 30 38.57 -18.13 11.05
CA PRO A 30 38.89 -17.24 9.94
C PRO A 30 38.18 -17.76 8.67
N GLY A 31 37.13 -17.03 8.27
CA GLY A 31 36.42 -17.24 7.00
C GLY A 31 35.01 -17.77 7.19
N SER A 32 34.01 -16.87 7.19
CA SER A 32 32.62 -17.27 6.98
C SER A 32 32.46 -17.86 5.57
N VAL A 33 31.50 -18.78 5.38
CA VAL A 33 31.24 -19.42 4.08
C VAL A 33 30.83 -18.35 3.07
N ILE A 34 30.02 -17.37 3.51
CA ILE A 34 29.71 -16.17 2.72
C ILE A 34 30.93 -15.31 2.40
N GLY A 35 31.88 -15.17 3.34
CA GLY A 35 33.11 -14.43 3.13
C GLY A 35 33.99 -15.06 2.05
N ALA A 36 34.15 -16.39 2.09
CA ALA A 36 34.87 -17.14 1.05
C ALA A 36 34.18 -17.06 -0.32
N TYR A 37 32.84 -17.17 -0.33
CA TYR A 37 32.05 -17.04 -1.56
C TYR A 37 32.20 -15.64 -2.20
N TYR A 38 32.16 -14.60 -1.38
CA TYR A 38 32.33 -13.22 -1.83
C TYR A 38 33.73 -12.98 -2.40
N GLN A 39 34.80 -13.46 -1.76
CA GLN A 39 36.17 -13.33 -2.30
C GLN A 39 36.31 -14.00 -3.67
N ALA A 40 35.67 -15.15 -3.87
CA ALA A 40 35.64 -15.83 -5.17
C ALA A 40 34.78 -15.10 -6.22
N ASN A 41 33.82 -14.26 -5.81
CA ASN A 41 32.80 -13.63 -6.67
C ASN A 41 32.66 -12.11 -6.49
N LYS A 42 33.74 -11.42 -6.07
CA LYS A 42 33.75 -10.04 -5.54
C LYS A 42 32.88 -9.06 -6.35
N VAL A 43 33.10 -8.98 -7.66
CA VAL A 43 32.36 -8.05 -8.54
C VAL A 43 30.85 -8.38 -8.60
N LYS A 44 30.50 -9.66 -8.70
CA LYS A 44 29.08 -10.09 -8.81
C LYS A 44 28.35 -9.87 -7.49
N ALA A 45 29.03 -10.13 -6.37
CA ALA A 45 28.45 -9.99 -5.05
C ALA A 45 28.28 -8.51 -4.65
N ILE A 46 29.24 -7.62 -4.97
CA ILE A 46 29.05 -6.16 -4.80
C ILE A 46 27.83 -5.67 -5.57
N LEU A 47 27.68 -6.09 -6.82
CA LEU A 47 26.53 -5.68 -7.65
C LEU A 47 25.20 -6.23 -7.10
N ALA A 48 25.19 -7.46 -6.60
CA ALA A 48 24.02 -8.06 -5.96
C ALA A 48 23.62 -7.31 -4.68
N ILE A 49 24.59 -7.01 -3.81
CA ILE A 49 24.39 -6.22 -2.60
C ILE A 49 23.94 -4.80 -2.96
N GLY A 50 24.54 -4.21 -4.00
CA GLY A 50 24.16 -2.92 -4.56
C GLY A 50 22.69 -2.88 -4.98
N ARG A 51 22.21 -3.90 -5.71
CA ARG A 51 20.78 -3.98 -6.11
C ARG A 51 19.83 -4.07 -4.92
N ALA A 52 20.23 -4.73 -3.83
CA ALA A 52 19.43 -4.83 -2.61
C ALA A 52 19.47 -3.56 -1.75
N VAL A 53 20.59 -2.84 -1.73
CA VAL A 53 20.86 -1.71 -0.81
C VAL A 53 20.67 -0.34 -1.46
N GLU A 54 21.00 -0.18 -2.74
CA GLU A 54 20.99 1.08 -3.49
C GLU A 54 19.62 1.40 -4.12
N GLY A 55 18.53 1.03 -3.46
CA GLY A 55 17.18 1.43 -3.89
C GLY A 55 16.93 2.94 -3.77
N ASN A 56 17.89 3.70 -3.24
CA ASN A 56 17.88 5.16 -3.17
C ASN A 56 19.24 5.72 -3.65
N PRO A 57 19.27 6.72 -4.57
CA PRO A 57 20.52 7.28 -5.09
C PRO A 57 21.39 8.01 -4.05
N ALA A 58 20.83 8.29 -2.86
CA ALA A 58 21.56 8.81 -1.72
C ALA A 58 22.25 7.72 -0.87
N VAL A 59 22.13 6.45 -1.26
CA VAL A 59 22.80 5.30 -0.67
C VAL A 59 23.66 4.64 -1.72
N GLN A 60 24.91 4.37 -1.37
CA GLN A 60 25.85 3.64 -2.22
C GLN A 60 26.52 2.54 -1.42
N VAL A 61 26.73 1.41 -2.08
CA VAL A 61 27.54 0.33 -1.54
C VAL A 61 29.00 0.63 -1.86
N GLY A 62 29.77 0.87 -0.81
CA GLY A 62 31.22 1.02 -0.86
C GLY A 62 31.94 -0.32 -0.94
N GLU A 63 33.27 -0.25 -1.00
CA GLU A 63 34.10 -1.44 -1.04
C GLU A 63 34.07 -2.21 0.28
N TRP A 64 34.23 -3.52 0.15
CA TRP A 64 34.40 -4.45 1.26
C TRP A 64 35.90 -4.52 1.60
N GLU A 65 36.26 -4.32 2.87
CA GLU A 65 37.65 -4.39 3.31
C GLU A 65 38.20 -5.81 3.12
N GLU A 66 39.42 -5.94 2.57
CA GLU A 66 39.95 -7.20 2.04
C GLU A 66 39.99 -8.37 3.06
N ASP A 67 39.88 -8.08 4.36
CA ASP A 67 39.94 -9.05 5.46
C ASP A 67 38.73 -8.97 6.44
N SER A 68 37.65 -8.26 6.13
CA SER A 68 36.52 -8.02 7.05
C SER A 68 35.17 -8.42 6.44
N PRO A 69 34.24 -9.09 7.15
CA PRO A 69 32.94 -9.49 6.60
C PRO A 69 31.92 -8.33 6.44
N LEU A 70 32.41 -7.10 6.28
CA LEU A 70 31.63 -5.87 6.39
C LEU A 70 31.53 -5.17 5.03
N VAL A 71 30.30 -4.94 4.57
CA VAL A 71 30.01 -4.03 3.46
C VAL A 71 29.95 -2.61 4.00
N GLN A 72 30.68 -1.68 3.40
CA GLN A 72 30.46 -0.26 3.66
C GLN A 72 29.21 0.22 2.92
N VAL A 73 28.30 0.87 3.64
CA VAL A 73 27.14 1.55 3.06
C VAL A 73 27.30 3.03 3.29
N ILE A 74 27.48 3.78 2.20
CA ILE A 74 27.77 5.20 2.18
C ILE A 74 26.47 5.98 1.97
N PHE A 75 26.21 6.94 2.85
CA PHE A 75 25.08 7.86 2.75
C PHE A 75 25.57 9.19 2.21
N LYS A 76 24.98 9.64 1.09
CA LYS A 76 25.22 10.98 0.54
C LYS A 76 24.36 12.06 1.20
N SER A 77 23.40 11.66 2.03
CA SER A 77 22.54 12.57 2.79
C SER A 77 21.89 11.88 3.98
N GLN A 78 21.35 12.67 4.91
CA GLN A 78 20.53 12.18 6.03
C GLN A 78 19.35 11.31 5.56
N LEU A 79 18.78 11.64 4.39
CA LEU A 79 17.69 10.87 3.80
C LEU A 79 18.14 9.48 3.34
N GLY A 80 19.37 9.36 2.82
CA GLY A 80 19.99 8.07 2.49
C GLY A 80 20.14 7.19 3.72
N TYR A 81 20.59 7.76 4.83
CA TYR A 81 20.62 7.09 6.12
C TYR A 81 19.23 6.64 6.59
N GLN A 82 18.22 7.52 6.54
CA GLN A 82 16.85 7.19 6.96
C GLN A 82 16.25 6.05 6.13
N TYR A 83 16.47 6.08 4.81
CA TYR A 83 16.08 5.00 3.91
C TYR A 83 16.76 3.69 4.32
N PHE A 84 18.09 3.68 4.44
CA PHE A 84 18.85 2.48 4.79
C PHE A 84 18.46 1.92 6.17
N ALA A 85 18.34 2.78 7.18
CA ALA A 85 17.89 2.41 8.51
C ALA A 85 16.46 1.82 8.51
N SER A 86 15.59 2.28 7.60
CA SER A 86 14.23 1.75 7.47
C SER A 86 14.20 0.34 6.86
N ILE A 87 15.00 0.08 5.82
CA ILE A 87 15.07 -1.25 5.20
C ILE A 87 15.82 -2.27 6.06
N LEU A 88 16.72 -1.79 6.93
CA LEU A 88 17.44 -2.61 7.91
C LEU A 88 16.54 -3.09 9.07
N LYS A 89 15.58 -2.27 9.52
CA LYS A 89 14.73 -2.56 10.70
C LYS A 89 13.67 -3.66 10.47
N GLY A 90 13.68 -4.33 9.31
CA GLY A 90 12.76 -5.41 8.98
C GLY A 90 13.39 -6.48 8.10
N HIS A 91 12.59 -7.48 7.70
CA HIS A 91 13.06 -8.59 6.87
C HIS A 91 13.39 -8.19 5.42
N PHE A 92 13.10 -6.94 5.01
CA PHE A 92 13.25 -6.49 3.62
C PHE A 92 14.69 -6.58 3.13
N LEU A 93 15.64 -5.98 3.85
CA LEU A 93 17.04 -5.98 3.42
C LEU A 93 17.61 -7.41 3.41
N GLN A 94 17.29 -8.22 4.43
CA GLN A 94 17.72 -9.61 4.51
C GLN A 94 17.13 -10.47 3.38
N ALA A 95 15.83 -10.36 3.10
CA ALA A 95 15.17 -11.11 2.03
C ALA A 95 15.63 -10.65 0.64
N GLY A 96 15.82 -9.35 0.44
CA GLY A 96 16.37 -8.79 -0.80
C GLY A 96 17.79 -9.27 -1.06
N LEU A 97 18.66 -9.22 -0.05
CA LEU A 97 20.01 -9.75 -0.14
C LEU A 97 20.03 -11.27 -0.39
N GLN A 98 19.16 -12.03 0.28
CA GLN A 98 19.04 -13.47 0.06
C GLN A 98 18.63 -13.79 -1.38
N ALA A 99 17.69 -13.05 -1.95
CA ALA A 99 17.24 -13.22 -3.33
C ALA A 99 18.37 -12.90 -4.33
N GLU A 100 19.03 -11.76 -4.16
CA GLU A 100 20.11 -11.29 -5.04
C GLU A 100 21.36 -12.19 -4.97
N LEU A 101 21.68 -12.73 -3.78
CA LEU A 101 22.76 -13.69 -3.61
C LEU A 101 22.42 -15.05 -4.23
N LYS A 102 21.16 -15.48 -4.16
CA LYS A 102 20.68 -16.70 -4.81
C LYS A 102 20.83 -16.63 -6.33
N GLU A 103 20.56 -15.48 -6.95
CA GLU A 103 20.74 -15.31 -8.40
C GLU A 103 22.19 -15.48 -8.87
N ILE A 104 23.17 -15.17 -8.03
CA ILE A 104 24.58 -15.35 -8.36
C ILE A 104 25.13 -16.73 -7.95
N GLY A 105 24.32 -17.56 -7.27
CA GLY A 105 24.61 -18.95 -6.94
C GLY A 105 24.98 -19.21 -5.48
N TYR A 106 24.59 -18.32 -4.55
CA TYR A 106 24.74 -18.54 -3.11
C TYR A 106 23.37 -18.84 -2.49
N GLU A 107 23.18 -20.08 -2.03
CA GLU A 107 21.87 -20.59 -1.58
C GLU A 107 21.74 -20.68 -0.05
N GLU A 108 22.82 -20.47 0.69
CA GLU A 108 22.82 -20.59 2.15
C GLU A 108 22.06 -19.42 2.81
N PRO A 109 21.34 -19.65 3.93
CA PRO A 109 20.60 -18.59 4.61
C PRO A 109 21.52 -17.56 5.26
N ILE A 110 21.19 -16.27 5.16
CA ILE A 110 21.97 -15.17 5.72
C ILE A 110 21.27 -14.47 6.88
N ILE A 111 22.06 -13.82 7.74
CA ILE A 111 21.63 -12.84 8.75
C ILE A 111 22.33 -11.51 8.44
N VAL A 112 21.59 -10.41 8.60
CA VAL A 112 22.06 -9.06 8.27
C VAL A 112 21.93 -8.17 9.50
N SER A 113 23.03 -7.52 9.87
CA SER A 113 23.09 -6.58 11.00
C SER A 113 24.05 -5.44 10.69
N VAL A 114 24.05 -4.36 11.49
CA VAL A 114 25.03 -3.27 11.35
C VAL A 114 25.95 -3.28 12.56
N GLU A 115 27.26 -3.38 12.32
CA GLU A 115 28.26 -3.36 13.39
C GLU A 115 28.63 -1.94 13.83
N LYS A 116 28.64 -0.99 12.91
CA LYS A 116 29.08 0.38 13.19
C LYS A 116 28.32 1.40 12.36
N TRP A 117 28.01 2.53 12.99
CA TRP A 117 27.51 3.74 12.33
C TRP A 117 28.52 4.87 12.50
N GLU A 118 28.83 5.58 11.42
CA GLU A 118 29.67 6.77 11.41
C GLU A 118 28.86 7.93 10.81
N LEU A 119 28.20 8.69 11.67
CA LEU A 119 27.27 9.76 11.30
C LEU A 119 27.73 11.10 11.89
N PRO A 120 27.47 12.24 11.23
CA PRO A 120 27.88 13.55 11.69
C PRO A 120 27.06 13.96 12.92
N ASN A 121 27.76 14.40 13.99
CA ASN A 121 27.23 14.85 15.30
C ASN A 121 26.71 13.77 16.26
N LEU A 122 27.35 12.61 16.33
CA LEU A 122 27.06 11.59 17.35
C LEU A 122 28.24 11.42 18.34
N PRO A 123 28.01 11.47 19.66
CA PRO A 123 29.02 11.01 20.62
C PRO A 123 29.21 9.49 20.47
N GLU A 124 30.45 9.01 20.56
CA GLU A 124 30.76 7.59 20.50
C GLU A 124 30.09 6.84 21.66
N GLY A 125 29.05 6.07 21.34
CA GLY A 125 28.30 5.23 22.27
C GLY A 125 26.98 4.78 21.66
N GLU A 126 26.56 3.54 21.92
CA GLU A 126 25.29 2.96 21.45
C GLU A 126 24.13 3.94 21.61
N VAL A 127 23.59 4.39 20.48
CA VAL A 127 22.46 5.32 20.47
C VAL A 127 21.19 4.53 20.24
N ASP A 128 20.36 4.48 21.28
CA ASP A 128 18.96 4.11 21.15
C ASP A 128 18.31 4.98 20.08
N SER A 129 17.90 4.34 18.98
CA SER A 129 17.61 4.97 17.67
C SER A 129 16.42 5.93 17.63
N TRP A 130 15.87 6.33 18.78
CA TRP A 130 14.70 7.19 18.89
C TRP A 130 15.07 8.68 18.98
N GLU A 131 16.19 9.06 19.61
CA GLU A 131 16.52 10.48 19.83
C GLU A 131 16.94 11.22 18.56
N LEU A 132 17.62 10.55 17.63
CA LEU A 132 18.05 11.15 16.34
C LEU A 132 16.92 11.35 15.33
N VAL A 133 15.80 10.64 15.48
CA VAL A 133 14.61 10.79 14.61
C VAL A 133 13.86 12.09 14.92
N SER A 134 14.06 12.67 16.12
CA SER A 134 13.38 13.90 16.54
C SER A 134 14.08 15.21 16.09
N MET A 135 15.35 15.16 15.68
CA MET A 135 16.16 16.34 15.40
C MET A 135 16.57 16.44 13.93
N GLY A 136 15.74 17.11 13.13
CA GLY A 136 16.05 17.53 11.75
C GLY A 136 15.33 16.66 10.73
N THR A 137 14.06 16.88 10.43
CA THR A 137 13.61 17.92 9.52
C THR A 137 12.13 18.11 9.80
N ARG A 138 11.71 19.32 10.20
CA ARG A 138 10.28 19.67 10.26
C ARG A 138 9.64 19.32 8.92
N GLY A 139 8.52 18.61 8.96
CA GLY A 139 7.71 18.23 7.81
C GLY A 139 7.14 19.43 7.06
N ILE A 140 7.96 20.11 6.27
CA ILE A 140 7.52 21.26 5.48
C ILE A 140 6.69 20.82 4.27
N MET A 141 6.86 19.58 3.78
CA MET A 141 5.98 19.00 2.75
C MET A 141 4.79 18.23 3.31
N LEU A 142 4.86 17.54 4.44
CA LEU A 142 3.69 16.79 4.96
C LEU A 142 2.54 17.72 5.37
N ASP A 143 2.82 18.81 6.08
CA ASP A 143 1.79 19.78 6.49
C ASP A 143 1.23 20.63 5.32
N LYS A 144 1.91 20.67 4.18
CA LYS A 144 1.49 21.48 3.00
C LYS A 144 1.00 20.64 1.82
N VAL A 145 1.50 19.42 1.65
CA VAL A 145 1.24 18.53 0.52
C VAL A 145 0.35 17.37 0.93
N MET A 146 0.24 17.00 2.22
CA MET A 146 -0.66 15.93 2.69
C MET A 146 -1.89 16.35 3.53
N PRO A 147 -2.38 17.62 3.58
CA PRO A 147 -3.70 17.91 4.16
C PRO A 147 -4.84 17.15 3.45
N TRP A 148 -4.60 16.73 2.21
CA TRP A 148 -5.54 15.89 1.50
C TRP A 148 -5.48 14.42 1.91
N LEU A 149 -4.49 13.91 2.66
CA LEU A 149 -4.56 12.51 3.13
C LEU A 149 -5.72 12.31 4.10
N ASP A 150 -6.00 13.32 4.91
CA ASP A 150 -7.15 13.35 5.81
C ASP A 150 -8.47 13.53 5.02
N ASN A 151 -8.40 14.16 3.83
CA ASN A 151 -9.53 14.45 2.91
C ASN A 151 -9.47 13.65 1.59
N PHE A 152 -8.73 12.54 1.54
CA PHE A 152 -8.53 11.85 0.27
C PHE A 152 -9.86 11.17 -0.04
N PRO A 153 -10.30 11.17 -1.31
CA PRO A 153 -11.52 10.49 -1.68
C PRO A 153 -11.20 9.01 -1.65
N ASP A 154 -11.33 8.44 -0.46
CA ASP A 154 -11.33 7.02 -0.23
C ASP A 154 -12.75 6.52 -0.58
N ILE A 155 -12.87 5.27 -1.02
CA ILE A 155 -14.01 4.76 -1.83
C ILE A 155 -15.28 4.49 -0.98
N SER A 156 -15.65 5.51 -0.23
CA SER A 156 -16.95 5.73 0.33
C SER A 156 -17.74 6.45 -0.76
N ASP A 157 -18.67 5.74 -1.38
CA ASP A 157 -19.71 6.35 -2.20
C ASP A 157 -20.44 7.37 -1.32
N GLU A 158 -20.12 8.65 -1.47
CA GLU A 158 -20.86 9.73 -0.83
C GLU A 158 -22.20 9.85 -1.55
N GLU A 159 -23.29 9.87 -0.77
CA GLU A 159 -24.66 10.00 -1.27
C GLU A 159 -25.06 11.46 -1.52
N ASP A 160 -24.17 12.43 -1.32
CA ASP A 160 -24.51 13.85 -1.41
C ASP A 160 -24.31 14.39 -2.83
N ALA A 161 -25.21 13.99 -3.73
CA ALA A 161 -25.56 14.79 -4.89
C ALA A 161 -27.08 14.91 -4.91
N GLU A 162 -27.54 16.10 -4.52
CA GLU A 162 -28.94 16.52 -4.53
C GLU A 162 -29.59 16.15 -5.88
N GLU A 163 -30.73 15.47 -5.79
CA GLU A 163 -31.56 15.09 -6.92
C GLU A 163 -32.16 16.37 -7.53
N GLU A 164 -31.79 16.70 -8.77
CA GLU A 164 -32.67 17.49 -9.62
C GLU A 164 -33.86 16.58 -9.99
N GLU A 165 -35.01 16.89 -9.41
CA GLU A 165 -36.31 16.35 -9.79
C GLU A 165 -36.55 16.65 -11.29
N GLU A 166 -36.48 15.63 -12.15
CA GLU A 166 -37.17 15.67 -13.43
C GLU A 166 -38.52 14.96 -13.32
N GLU A 167 -39.54 15.73 -13.66
CA GLU A 167 -40.96 15.52 -13.44
C GLU A 167 -41.54 14.24 -14.03
N GLU A 168 -42.64 13.85 -13.38
CA GLU A 168 -43.61 12.83 -13.77
C GLU A 168 -44.02 12.86 -15.25
N GLY A 169 -44.04 11.67 -15.85
CA GLY A 169 -44.81 11.36 -17.07
C GLY A 169 -45.54 10.02 -16.91
N ALA A 170 -46.82 10.07 -16.59
CA ALA A 170 -47.67 8.93 -16.23
C ALA A 170 -48.06 7.97 -17.38
N GLY A 171 -47.72 6.67 -17.22
CA GLY A 171 -48.53 5.46 -17.50
C GLY A 171 -48.95 5.06 -18.94
N PRO A 172 -49.67 3.93 -19.12
CA PRO A 172 -49.45 2.58 -18.59
C PRO A 172 -49.64 1.48 -19.68
N SER A 173 -49.20 0.22 -19.45
CA SER A 173 -49.93 -0.99 -19.88
C SER A 173 -49.28 -2.30 -19.43
N GLN A 174 -49.96 -2.97 -18.50
CA GLN A 174 -49.87 -4.40 -18.27
C GLN A 174 -50.54 -5.15 -19.43
N ALA A 175 -49.83 -6.05 -20.12
CA ALA A 175 -50.41 -7.26 -20.74
C ALA A 175 -49.33 -8.13 -21.40
N LYS A 176 -48.87 -9.18 -20.72
CA LYS A 176 -48.78 -10.56 -21.26
C LYS A 176 -48.02 -11.46 -20.30
N ARG A 177 -48.80 -12.01 -19.36
CA ARG A 177 -48.49 -13.24 -18.64
C ARG A 177 -48.96 -14.39 -19.53
N ALA A 178 -48.06 -15.27 -19.98
CA ALA A 178 -48.26 -16.71 -20.22
C ALA A 178 -47.34 -17.26 -21.34
N ARG A 179 -46.25 -17.91 -20.94
CA ARG A 179 -45.89 -19.25 -21.43
C ARG A 179 -44.77 -19.83 -20.56
N ARG A 180 -45.17 -20.71 -19.63
CA ARG A 180 -44.29 -21.74 -19.08
C ARG A 180 -43.95 -22.69 -20.23
N GLN A 181 -42.68 -22.77 -20.60
CA GLN A 181 -42.10 -23.97 -21.18
C GLN A 181 -40.85 -24.31 -20.38
N GLN A 182 -40.78 -25.57 -19.98
CA GLN A 182 -39.78 -26.17 -19.13
C GLN A 182 -38.42 -26.22 -19.85
N GLN A 183 -37.35 -25.83 -19.16
CA GLN A 183 -35.95 -26.08 -19.53
C GLN A 183 -35.10 -26.42 -18.28
N PRO A 184 -33.97 -27.13 -18.43
CA PRO A 184 -33.28 -27.93 -17.39
C PRO A 184 -32.47 -27.06 -16.39
N PRO A 185 -31.83 -27.62 -15.34
CA PRO A 185 -31.45 -26.85 -14.16
C PRO A 185 -30.48 -25.71 -14.50
N ALA A 186 -30.87 -24.50 -14.09
CA ALA A 186 -30.20 -23.26 -14.41
C ALA A 186 -28.79 -23.20 -13.81
N GLU A 187 -27.79 -23.07 -14.68
CA GLU A 187 -26.61 -22.29 -14.36
C GLU A 187 -27.08 -20.87 -14.04
N ILE A 188 -26.81 -20.43 -12.81
CA ILE A 188 -27.10 -19.07 -12.35
C ILE A 188 -26.21 -18.13 -13.16
N THR A 189 -26.76 -17.57 -14.22
CA THR A 189 -26.10 -16.51 -14.98
C THR A 189 -25.99 -15.28 -14.07
N THR A 190 -24.81 -14.67 -14.06
CA THR A 190 -24.38 -13.51 -13.26
C THR A 190 -25.42 -12.38 -13.17
N GLN A 191 -26.24 -12.22 -14.22
CA GLN A 191 -27.32 -11.24 -14.31
C GLN A 191 -28.46 -11.40 -13.29
N GLN A 192 -28.70 -12.58 -12.73
CA GLN A 192 -29.74 -12.77 -11.70
C GLN A 192 -29.27 -12.46 -10.27
N ALA A 193 -27.96 -12.49 -10.01
CA ALA A 193 -27.38 -12.00 -8.75
C ALA A 193 -27.35 -10.46 -8.70
N GLU A 194 -27.28 -9.81 -9.86
CA GLU A 194 -27.11 -8.37 -10.05
C GLU A 194 -28.35 -7.51 -9.70
N LEU A 195 -29.53 -8.12 -9.56
CA LEU A 195 -30.80 -7.47 -9.18
C LEU A 195 -31.36 -7.94 -7.83
N GLN A 196 -30.57 -8.65 -7.03
CA GLN A 196 -31.02 -9.13 -5.72
C GLN A 196 -31.32 -7.96 -4.77
N GLU A 197 -32.44 -8.09 -4.04
CA GLU A 197 -32.74 -7.22 -2.90
C GLU A 197 -31.64 -7.35 -1.86
N GLY A 198 -31.19 -6.22 -1.32
CA GLY A 198 -30.09 -6.17 -0.38
C GLY A 198 -29.74 -4.74 0.02
N PRO A 199 -29.04 -4.55 1.15
CA PRO A 199 -28.71 -3.24 1.69
C PRO A 199 -27.88 -2.37 0.72
N LEU A 200 -27.12 -2.96 -0.20
CA LEU A 200 -26.27 -2.27 -1.17
C LEU A 200 -26.88 -2.24 -2.58
N LYS A 201 -28.18 -2.51 -2.72
CA LYS A 201 -28.91 -2.51 -4.01
C LYS A 201 -28.73 -1.20 -4.78
N ARG A 202 -28.85 -0.04 -4.12
CA ARG A 202 -28.67 1.28 -4.76
C ARG A 202 -27.27 1.44 -5.34
N GLN A 203 -26.25 1.00 -4.59
CA GLN A 203 -24.85 1.07 -5.01
C GLN A 203 -24.56 0.14 -6.19
N ARG A 204 -25.10 -1.09 -6.17
CA ARG A 204 -25.02 -1.99 -7.32
C ARG A 204 -25.66 -1.37 -8.56
N ALA A 205 -26.88 -0.84 -8.42
CA ALA A 205 -27.64 -0.28 -9.54
C ALA A 205 -26.86 0.84 -10.28
N ARG A 206 -26.16 1.71 -9.52
CA ARG A 206 -25.31 2.76 -10.08
C ARG A 206 -24.15 2.22 -10.94
N LEU A 207 -23.67 1.01 -10.66
CA LEU A 207 -22.56 0.39 -11.40
C LEU A 207 -22.98 -0.49 -12.56
N LEU A 208 -24.26 -0.85 -12.68
CA LEU A 208 -24.73 -1.75 -13.73
C LEU A 208 -24.52 -1.18 -15.13
N GLN A 209 -24.61 0.14 -15.30
CA GLN A 209 -24.33 0.82 -16.57
C GLN A 209 -22.84 0.74 -16.97
N HIS A 210 -21.96 0.39 -16.04
CA HIS A 210 -20.53 0.27 -16.22
C HIS A 210 -20.07 -1.19 -16.01
N LYS A 211 -20.93 -2.20 -16.11
CA LYS A 211 -20.60 -3.60 -15.79
C LYS A 211 -19.40 -4.20 -16.56
N ASP A 212 -19.03 -3.60 -17.70
CA ASP A 212 -17.89 -4.03 -18.50
C ASP A 212 -16.56 -3.40 -18.02
N SER A 213 -16.61 -2.43 -17.09
CA SER A 213 -15.45 -1.85 -16.41
C SER A 213 -14.84 -2.87 -15.43
N PRO A 214 -13.52 -3.11 -15.49
CA PRO A 214 -12.83 -3.94 -14.50
C PRO A 214 -13.04 -3.43 -13.07
N THR A 215 -12.98 -2.11 -12.88
CA THR A 215 -13.18 -1.48 -11.58
C THR A 215 -14.62 -1.69 -11.08
N ALA A 216 -15.63 -1.52 -11.95
CA ALA A 216 -17.02 -1.77 -11.58
C ALA A 216 -17.28 -3.24 -11.22
N GLN A 217 -16.69 -4.18 -11.95
CA GLN A 217 -16.80 -5.61 -11.65
C GLN A 217 -16.23 -5.95 -10.27
N THR A 218 -15.03 -5.44 -9.95
CA THR A 218 -14.43 -5.59 -8.63
C THR A 218 -15.33 -5.03 -7.53
N ARG A 219 -15.95 -3.87 -7.75
CA ARG A 219 -16.87 -3.24 -6.78
C ARG A 219 -18.17 -4.04 -6.61
N LEU A 220 -18.76 -4.53 -7.71
CA LEU A 220 -19.94 -5.40 -7.66
C LEU A 220 -19.64 -6.70 -6.90
N LYS A 221 -18.47 -7.31 -7.14
CA LYS A 221 -18.01 -8.49 -6.38
C LYS A 221 -17.86 -8.17 -4.90
N ALA A 222 -17.25 -7.02 -4.57
CA ALA A 222 -17.11 -6.58 -3.20
C ALA A 222 -18.47 -6.46 -2.49
N TYR A 223 -19.47 -5.87 -3.15
CA TYR A 223 -20.84 -5.77 -2.60
C TYR A 223 -21.51 -7.12 -2.39
N SER A 224 -21.31 -8.06 -3.32
CA SER A 224 -21.80 -9.43 -3.16
C SER A 224 -21.19 -10.11 -1.93
N CYS A 225 -19.86 -9.98 -1.74
CA CYS A 225 -19.17 -10.51 -0.56
C CYS A 225 -19.68 -9.88 0.74
N LEU A 226 -19.80 -8.55 0.79
CA LEU A 226 -20.28 -7.82 1.96
C LEU A 226 -21.69 -8.24 2.38
N GLU A 227 -22.64 -8.29 1.44
CA GLU A 227 -24.02 -8.68 1.75
C GLU A 227 -24.15 -10.16 2.16
N LYS A 228 -23.39 -11.03 1.50
CA LYS A 228 -23.34 -12.44 1.88
C LYS A 228 -22.79 -12.61 3.30
N GLY A 229 -21.68 -11.95 3.63
CA GLY A 229 -21.11 -11.94 4.97
C GLY A 229 -22.07 -11.39 6.02
N ALA A 230 -22.74 -10.28 5.73
CA ALA A 230 -23.76 -9.69 6.59
C ALA A 230 -24.93 -10.65 6.86
N THR A 231 -25.41 -11.35 5.83
CA THR A 231 -26.49 -12.34 5.96
C THR A 231 -26.08 -13.53 6.84
N MET A 232 -24.83 -14.00 6.71
CA MET A 232 -24.31 -15.12 7.51
C MET A 232 -24.13 -14.72 8.98
N VAL A 233 -23.55 -13.54 9.23
CA VAL A 233 -23.39 -12.99 10.58
C VAL A 233 -24.74 -12.76 11.28
N THR A 234 -25.75 -12.27 10.55
CA THR A 234 -27.07 -11.98 11.14
C THR A 234 -27.92 -13.23 11.36
N SER A 235 -27.80 -14.24 10.50
CA SER A 235 -28.55 -15.50 10.62
C SER A 235 -27.97 -16.48 11.66
N GLY A 236 -26.75 -16.26 12.15
CA GLY A 236 -26.12 -17.08 13.19
C GLY A 236 -25.63 -18.47 12.73
N ASN A 237 -25.79 -18.79 11.45
CA ASN A 237 -25.26 -20.01 10.83
C ASN A 237 -23.98 -19.65 10.08
N LEU A 238 -22.89 -20.38 10.34
CA LEU A 238 -21.56 -20.17 9.71
C LEU A 238 -20.89 -18.86 10.13
N GLU A 239 -20.84 -18.61 11.45
CA GLU A 239 -20.32 -17.37 12.04
C GLU A 239 -18.91 -17.02 11.52
N GLY A 240 -18.00 -17.99 11.34
CA GLY A 240 -16.60 -17.75 10.92
C GLY A 240 -16.48 -17.38 9.44
N GLU A 241 -17.16 -18.13 8.57
CA GLU A 241 -17.20 -17.84 7.14
C GLU A 241 -17.86 -16.49 6.85
N GLY A 242 -18.81 -16.04 7.68
CA GLY A 242 -19.43 -14.72 7.55
C GLY A 242 -18.42 -13.57 7.68
N VAL A 243 -17.51 -13.66 8.67
CA VAL A 243 -16.46 -12.66 8.88
C VAL A 243 -15.46 -12.63 7.73
N GLU A 244 -15.10 -13.81 7.20
CA GLU A 244 -14.25 -13.91 6.01
C GLU A 244 -14.86 -13.21 4.79
N HIS A 245 -16.17 -13.40 4.55
CA HIS A 245 -16.86 -12.73 3.44
C HIS A 245 -16.93 -11.20 3.62
N LEU A 246 -17.15 -10.72 4.85
CA LEU A 246 -17.08 -9.29 5.15
C LEU A 246 -15.69 -8.73 4.84
N LEU A 247 -14.63 -9.43 5.25
CA LEU A 247 -13.26 -9.03 4.97
C LEU A 247 -12.92 -9.05 3.49
N GLU A 248 -13.29 -10.10 2.75
CA GLU A 248 -13.09 -10.16 1.29
C GLU A 248 -13.75 -8.94 0.62
N GLY A 249 -14.94 -8.57 1.07
CA GLY A 249 -15.63 -7.37 0.60
C GLY A 249 -14.91 -6.05 0.95
N ILE A 250 -14.37 -5.91 2.16
CA ILE A 250 -13.56 -4.76 2.59
C ILE A 250 -12.27 -4.65 1.77
N ILE A 251 -11.59 -5.77 1.55
CA ILE A 251 -10.33 -5.89 0.81
C ILE A 251 -10.54 -5.53 -0.67
N LEU A 252 -11.58 -6.08 -1.31
CA LEU A 252 -11.93 -5.74 -2.69
C LEU A 252 -12.39 -4.28 -2.84
N LYS A 253 -12.95 -3.69 -1.77
CA LYS A 253 -13.22 -2.25 -1.73
C LYS A 253 -11.98 -1.40 -1.47
N GLU A 254 -10.86 -2.01 -1.13
CA GLU A 254 -9.61 -1.35 -0.73
C GLU A 254 -9.83 -0.37 0.44
N ALA A 255 -10.80 -0.66 1.31
CA ALA A 255 -11.17 0.22 2.42
C ALA A 255 -10.16 0.05 3.57
N LEU A 256 -9.53 1.14 3.99
CA LEU A 256 -8.41 1.09 4.93
C LEU A 256 -8.63 1.94 6.16
N ARG A 257 -9.40 3.01 6.03
CA ARG A 257 -9.58 3.92 7.14
C ARG A 257 -10.56 3.32 8.14
N PRO A 258 -10.32 3.48 9.45
CA PRO A 258 -11.22 2.92 10.46
C PRO A 258 -12.65 3.46 10.34
N ASP A 259 -12.80 4.76 10.04
CA ASP A 259 -14.10 5.37 9.78
C ASP A 259 -14.82 4.74 8.59
N HIS A 260 -14.11 4.37 7.53
CA HIS A 260 -14.67 3.72 6.36
C HIS A 260 -15.07 2.27 6.61
N VAL A 261 -14.22 1.50 7.29
CA VAL A 261 -14.54 0.14 7.70
C VAL A 261 -15.79 0.16 8.60
N ASN A 262 -15.82 1.06 9.60
CA ASN A 262 -16.98 1.23 10.47
C ASN A 262 -18.24 1.68 9.70
N LYS A 263 -18.10 2.61 8.74
CA LYS A 263 -19.22 3.07 7.90
C LYS A 263 -19.78 1.92 7.06
N ILE A 264 -18.91 1.12 6.41
CA ILE A 264 -19.34 -0.04 5.63
C ILE A 264 -20.13 -1.03 6.49
N LEU A 265 -19.65 -1.33 7.70
CA LEU A 265 -20.25 -2.32 8.58
C LEU A 265 -21.54 -1.83 9.25
N TYR A 266 -21.57 -0.59 9.73
CA TYR A 266 -22.58 -0.16 10.71
C TYR A 266 -23.50 0.96 10.23
N ASP A 267 -23.17 1.66 9.15
CA ASP A 267 -24.00 2.77 8.68
C ASP A 267 -25.34 2.27 8.08
N GLN A 268 -26.39 3.06 8.28
CA GLN A 268 -27.74 2.75 7.82
C GLN A 268 -27.85 2.68 6.29
N SER A 269 -27.06 3.48 5.57
CA SER A 269 -26.94 3.45 4.09
C SER A 269 -26.11 2.28 3.58
N ARG A 270 -25.50 1.50 4.48
CA ARG A 270 -24.57 0.40 4.21
C ARG A 270 -25.13 -0.90 4.76
N LEU A 271 -24.30 -1.76 5.36
CA LEU A 271 -24.75 -3.06 5.84
C LEU A 271 -25.65 -2.98 7.07
N ASN A 272 -25.61 -1.86 7.81
CA ASN A 272 -26.42 -1.65 9.02
C ASN A 272 -26.33 -2.82 10.02
N LEU A 273 -25.12 -3.36 10.23
CA LEU A 273 -24.92 -4.44 11.19
C LEU A 273 -25.06 -3.92 12.61
N ASN A 274 -25.59 -4.77 13.50
CA ASN A 274 -25.56 -4.48 14.92
C ASN A 274 -24.14 -4.70 15.45
N LYS A 275 -23.48 -3.60 15.85
CA LYS A 275 -22.11 -3.64 16.40
C LYS A 275 -21.95 -4.60 17.57
N THR A 276 -22.84 -4.56 18.54
CA THR A 276 -22.80 -5.45 19.71
C THR A 276 -22.92 -6.92 19.32
N GLN A 277 -23.76 -7.23 18.34
CA GLN A 277 -23.92 -8.59 17.82
C GLN A 277 -22.65 -9.08 17.13
N LEU A 278 -22.04 -8.25 16.26
CA LEU A 278 -20.79 -8.59 15.59
C LEU A 278 -19.64 -8.77 16.60
N ASP A 279 -19.50 -7.85 17.56
CA ASP A 279 -18.48 -7.93 18.61
C ASP A 279 -18.64 -9.20 19.48
N THR A 280 -19.87 -9.57 19.81
CA THR A 280 -20.17 -10.80 20.56
C THR A 280 -19.80 -12.04 19.76
N LEU A 281 -20.12 -12.07 18.46
CA LEU A 281 -19.81 -13.17 17.55
C LEU A 281 -18.29 -13.34 17.38
N ILE A 282 -17.56 -12.25 17.15
CA ILE A 282 -16.10 -12.27 17.04
C ILE A 282 -15.48 -12.76 18.36
N SER A 283 -15.95 -12.24 19.50
CA SER A 283 -15.44 -12.65 20.82
C SER A 283 -15.64 -14.15 21.07
N LYS A 284 -16.82 -14.68 20.73
CA LYS A 284 -17.13 -16.11 20.84
C LYS A 284 -16.23 -16.96 19.94
N GLN A 285 -15.95 -16.51 18.71
CA GLN A 285 -15.04 -17.22 17.82
C GLN A 285 -13.60 -17.22 18.34
N LEU A 286 -13.11 -16.08 18.80
CA LEU A 286 -11.76 -15.98 19.36
C LEU A 286 -11.59 -16.82 20.63
N GLN A 287 -12.66 -17.02 21.43
CA GLN A 287 -12.63 -17.98 22.54
C GLN A 287 -12.43 -19.43 22.07
N THR A 288 -12.96 -19.80 20.90
CA THR A 288 -12.81 -21.15 20.33
C THR A 288 -11.54 -21.32 19.50
N ASN A 289 -11.09 -20.26 18.83
CA ASN A 289 -9.88 -20.21 18.03
C ASN A 289 -9.19 -18.84 18.21
N LEU A 290 -8.25 -18.79 19.15
CA LEU A 290 -7.55 -17.57 19.55
C LEU A 290 -6.73 -16.93 18.42
N VAL A 291 -6.41 -17.70 17.37
CA VAL A 291 -5.57 -17.26 16.23
C VAL A 291 -6.38 -17.16 14.94
N SER A 292 -7.70 -16.96 15.02
CA SER A 292 -8.55 -16.72 13.85
C SER A 292 -8.17 -15.39 13.18
N THR A 293 -7.35 -15.46 12.13
CA THR A 293 -6.86 -14.29 11.39
C THR A 293 -7.96 -13.43 10.78
N PRO A 294 -9.12 -13.96 10.30
CA PRO A 294 -10.22 -13.10 9.86
C PRO A 294 -10.82 -12.27 11.01
N CYS A 295 -11.04 -12.88 12.17
CA CYS A 295 -11.56 -12.18 13.34
C CYS A 295 -10.60 -11.11 13.87
N LEU A 296 -9.31 -11.46 13.94
CA LEU A 296 -8.28 -10.53 14.40
C LEU A 296 -8.10 -9.37 13.41
N LEU A 297 -8.10 -9.64 12.09
CA LEU A 297 -7.95 -8.62 11.07
C LEU A 297 -9.12 -7.63 11.07
N ILE A 298 -10.38 -8.11 11.10
CA ILE A 298 -11.53 -7.19 11.09
C ILE A 298 -11.57 -6.32 12.36
N GLN A 299 -11.12 -6.83 13.51
CA GLN A 299 -10.95 -6.02 14.72
C GLN A 299 -9.84 -4.98 14.54
N ALA A 300 -8.67 -5.40 14.05
CA ALA A 300 -7.53 -4.51 13.82
C ALA A 300 -7.88 -3.36 12.85
N LEU A 301 -8.62 -3.64 11.78
CA LEU A 301 -9.03 -2.64 10.81
C LEU A 301 -10.02 -1.60 11.36
N GLN A 302 -10.80 -1.95 12.39
CA GLN A 302 -11.75 -1.05 13.04
C GLN A 302 -11.12 -0.17 14.14
N LEU A 303 -9.90 -0.50 14.61
CA LEU A 303 -9.20 0.31 15.60
C LEU A 303 -8.87 1.69 15.01
N PRO A 304 -8.95 2.78 15.81
CA PRO A 304 -8.51 4.11 15.38
C PRO A 304 -7.05 4.10 14.92
N ASP A 305 -6.70 5.00 13.99
CA ASP A 305 -5.31 5.16 13.55
C ASP A 305 -4.38 5.46 14.73
N GLY A 306 -3.27 4.73 14.79
CA GLY A 306 -2.32 4.84 15.89
C GLY A 306 -1.53 3.56 16.13
N HIS A 307 -0.68 3.59 17.16
CA HIS A 307 0.19 2.47 17.49
C HIS A 307 -0.56 1.19 17.86
N SER A 308 -1.72 1.28 18.52
CA SER A 308 -2.53 0.09 18.86
C SER A 308 -3.03 -0.63 17.60
N ARG A 309 -3.47 0.14 16.59
CA ARG A 309 -3.86 -0.41 15.29
C ARG A 309 -2.67 -1.03 14.56
N GLN A 310 -1.53 -0.33 14.55
CA GLN A 310 -0.30 -0.84 13.96
C GLN A 310 0.13 -2.18 14.59
N GLN A 311 0.12 -2.28 15.92
CA GLN A 311 0.45 -3.50 16.65
C GLN A 311 -0.53 -4.63 16.34
N ALA A 312 -1.83 -4.34 16.28
CA ALA A 312 -2.84 -5.33 15.95
C ALA A 312 -2.68 -5.87 14.52
N ILE A 313 -2.41 -5.00 13.52
CA ILE A 313 -2.17 -5.45 12.14
C ILE A 313 -0.89 -6.28 12.05
N ASN A 314 0.21 -5.84 12.69
CA ASN A 314 1.45 -6.62 12.75
C ASN A 314 1.22 -8.01 13.35
N HIS A 315 0.50 -8.09 14.46
CA HIS A 315 0.19 -9.35 15.10
C HIS A 315 -0.58 -10.31 14.18
N VAL A 316 -1.53 -9.79 13.40
CA VAL A 316 -2.24 -10.59 12.39
C VAL A 316 -1.27 -11.09 11.32
N ILE A 317 -0.41 -10.23 10.79
CA ILE A 317 0.59 -10.60 9.78
C ILE A 317 1.49 -11.72 10.30
N ASP A 318 1.98 -11.60 11.53
CA ASP A 318 2.84 -12.60 12.15
C ASP A 318 2.16 -13.98 12.23
N ILE A 319 0.88 -14.01 12.63
CA ILE A 319 0.09 -15.26 12.68
C ILE A 319 -0.09 -15.84 11.27
N VAL A 320 -0.47 -15.01 10.30
CA VAL A 320 -0.67 -15.44 8.90
C VAL A 320 0.61 -16.03 8.33
N LEU A 321 1.76 -15.40 8.58
CA LEU A 321 3.07 -15.90 8.13
C LEU A 321 3.47 -17.20 8.83
N GLN A 322 3.15 -17.35 10.12
CA GLN A 322 3.40 -18.59 10.87
C GLN A 322 2.59 -19.78 10.34
N HIS A 323 1.33 -19.54 9.95
CA HIS A 323 0.45 -20.57 9.38
C HIS A 323 0.67 -20.80 7.87
N GLY A 324 1.31 -19.85 7.17
CA GLY A 324 1.63 -19.94 5.75
C GLY A 324 0.38 -20.04 4.86
N GLU A 325 0.51 -20.71 3.71
CA GLU A 325 -0.56 -20.83 2.70
C GLU A 325 -1.86 -21.50 3.18
N THR A 326 -1.81 -22.18 4.33
CA THR A 326 -3.01 -22.80 4.93
C THR A 326 -3.90 -21.80 5.65
N ASP A 327 -3.40 -20.61 5.95
CA ASP A 327 -4.17 -19.54 6.58
C ASP A 327 -5.15 -18.91 5.58
N PRO A 328 -6.43 -18.72 5.96
CA PRO A 328 -7.44 -18.14 5.05
C PRO A 328 -7.07 -16.74 4.56
N MET A 329 -6.29 -15.98 5.34
CA MET A 329 -5.87 -14.61 5.01
C MET A 329 -4.51 -14.54 4.29
N TYR A 330 -3.80 -15.65 4.08
CA TYR A 330 -2.47 -15.64 3.43
C TYR A 330 -2.50 -14.98 2.04
N LYS A 331 -3.54 -15.26 1.26
CA LYS A 331 -3.77 -14.66 -0.07
C LYS A 331 -3.97 -13.13 -0.04
N HIS A 332 -4.11 -12.53 1.15
CA HIS A 332 -4.35 -11.10 1.35
C HIS A 332 -3.18 -10.39 2.06
N LEU A 333 -2.00 -11.00 2.15
CA LEU A 333 -0.81 -10.38 2.75
C LEU A 333 -0.48 -9.02 2.14
N ALA A 334 -0.62 -8.85 0.82
CA ALA A 334 -0.41 -7.55 0.17
C ALA A 334 -1.34 -6.46 0.73
N TYR A 335 -2.61 -6.78 0.96
CA TYR A 335 -3.56 -5.84 1.58
C TYR A 335 -3.21 -5.56 3.05
N MET A 336 -2.81 -6.57 3.83
CA MET A 336 -2.45 -6.36 5.24
C MET A 336 -1.23 -5.46 5.40
N TYR A 337 -0.18 -5.68 4.61
CA TYR A 337 0.99 -4.81 4.57
C TYR A 337 0.66 -3.41 4.04
N TYR A 338 -0.27 -3.31 3.08
CA TYR A 338 -0.78 -2.03 2.62
C TYR A 338 -1.51 -1.25 3.74
N ALA A 339 -2.40 -1.90 4.49
CA ALA A 339 -3.08 -1.32 5.64
C ALA A 339 -2.09 -0.91 6.75
N LEU A 340 -1.05 -1.72 6.99
CA LEU A 340 0.04 -1.40 7.89
C LEU A 340 0.79 -0.14 7.44
N GLY A 341 1.22 -0.08 6.17
CA GLY A 341 1.93 1.07 5.62
C GLY A 341 1.12 2.36 5.69
N TYR A 342 -0.18 2.29 5.39
CA TYR A 342 -1.10 3.42 5.57
C TYR A 342 -1.18 3.85 7.04
N THR A 343 -1.36 2.91 7.97
CA THR A 343 -1.44 3.19 9.41
C THR A 343 -0.15 3.86 9.92
N ILE A 344 1.01 3.36 9.49
CA ILE A 344 2.32 3.93 9.83
C ILE A 344 2.44 5.36 9.28
N LEU A 345 2.07 5.57 8.02
CA LEU A 345 2.12 6.88 7.37
C LEU A 345 1.27 7.91 8.12
N VAL A 346 0.04 7.57 8.48
CA VAL A 346 -0.87 8.47 9.20
C VAL A 346 -0.41 8.72 10.64
N THR A 347 0.06 7.68 11.33
CA THR A 347 0.48 7.75 12.75
C THR A 347 1.77 8.54 12.91
N THR A 348 2.78 8.23 12.10
CA THR A 348 4.12 8.81 12.25
C THR A 348 4.31 10.07 11.43
N ARG A 349 3.48 10.27 10.39
CA ARG A 349 3.68 11.27 9.35
C ARG A 349 5.07 11.15 8.71
N GLN A 350 5.64 9.94 8.64
CA GLN A 350 6.95 9.69 8.03
C GLN A 350 6.81 8.72 6.84
N PRO A 351 7.32 9.08 5.64
CA PRO A 351 7.19 8.25 4.44
C PRO A 351 8.10 7.02 4.47
N ALA A 352 9.30 7.11 5.05
CA ALA A 352 10.28 6.02 5.00
C ALA A 352 9.81 4.73 5.72
N PRO A 353 9.28 4.78 6.96
CA PRO A 353 8.74 3.59 7.61
C PRO A 353 7.54 2.98 6.87
N ALA A 354 6.70 3.81 6.24
CA ALA A 354 5.57 3.34 5.43
C ALA A 354 6.03 2.64 4.14
N LEU A 355 7.07 3.16 3.48
CA LEU A 355 7.66 2.56 2.28
C LEU A 355 8.15 1.12 2.52
N SER A 356 8.67 0.81 3.72
CA SER A 356 9.07 -0.57 4.05
C SER A 356 7.87 -1.51 4.02
N ALA A 357 6.74 -1.13 4.61
CA ALA A 357 5.52 -1.95 4.60
C ALA A 357 4.95 -2.07 3.18
N TYR A 358 4.96 -1.00 2.39
CA TYR A 358 4.54 -1.05 1.00
C TYR A 358 5.44 -1.94 0.14
N ALA A 359 6.76 -1.93 0.37
CA ALA A 359 7.66 -2.84 -0.32
C ALA A 359 7.32 -4.31 -0.01
N SER A 360 7.06 -4.64 1.26
CA SER A 360 6.57 -5.98 1.64
C SER A 360 5.25 -6.35 0.96
N ALA A 361 4.31 -5.42 0.84
CA ALA A 361 3.07 -5.66 0.09
C ALA A 361 3.34 -6.00 -1.39
N LEU A 362 4.26 -5.27 -2.05
CA LEU A 362 4.61 -5.52 -3.46
C LEU A 362 5.40 -6.82 -3.66
N MET A 363 6.10 -7.32 -2.64
CA MET A 363 6.72 -8.66 -2.70
C MET A 363 5.67 -9.77 -2.78
N HIS A 364 4.53 -9.60 -2.08
CA HIS A 364 3.43 -10.57 -2.13
C HIS A 364 2.54 -10.42 -3.36
N THR A 365 2.35 -9.19 -3.84
CA THR A 365 1.54 -8.91 -5.05
C THR A 365 2.09 -7.66 -5.73
N SER A 366 2.91 -7.86 -6.77
CA SER A 366 3.67 -6.79 -7.42
C SER A 366 2.81 -5.77 -8.17
N ASP A 367 1.60 -6.17 -8.56
CA ASP A 367 0.59 -5.35 -9.23
C ASP A 367 -0.52 -4.87 -8.27
N HIS A 368 -0.31 -4.93 -6.95
CA HIS A 368 -1.28 -4.43 -5.97
C HIS A 368 -1.44 -2.91 -6.09
N LEU A 369 -2.48 -2.50 -6.82
CA LEU A 369 -2.73 -1.11 -7.26
C LEU A 369 -2.69 -0.09 -6.12
N PRO A 370 -3.30 -0.33 -4.94
CA PRO A 370 -3.20 0.61 -3.82
C PRO A 370 -1.79 0.82 -3.32
N THR A 371 -1.02 -0.25 -3.20
CA THR A 371 0.36 -0.17 -2.75
C THR A 371 1.21 0.60 -3.75
N LEU A 372 1.03 0.37 -5.05
CA LEU A 372 1.75 1.10 -6.09
C LEU A 372 1.49 2.62 -6.00
N PHE A 373 0.22 3.01 -5.83
CA PHE A 373 -0.16 4.41 -5.69
C PHE A 373 0.46 5.05 -4.44
N PHE A 374 0.30 4.42 -3.27
CA PHE A 374 0.81 4.98 -2.01
C PHE A 374 2.34 4.95 -1.90
N THR A 375 3.00 4.01 -2.57
CA THR A 375 4.46 4.03 -2.75
C THR A 375 4.89 5.28 -3.51
N ALA A 376 4.23 5.59 -4.62
CA ALA A 376 4.51 6.80 -5.40
C ALA A 376 4.28 8.08 -4.59
N VAL A 377 3.18 8.13 -3.82
CA VAL A 377 2.85 9.23 -2.91
C VAL A 377 3.94 9.42 -1.84
N CYS A 378 4.40 8.35 -1.20
CA CYS A 378 5.49 8.44 -0.22
C CYS A 378 6.79 8.93 -0.86
N SER A 379 7.10 8.45 -2.06
CA SER A 379 8.27 8.87 -2.82
C SER A 379 8.26 10.34 -3.21
N MET A 380 7.12 11.03 -3.28
CA MET A 380 7.09 12.47 -3.54
C MET A 380 7.92 13.26 -2.53
N ASN A 381 7.99 12.78 -1.29
CA ASN A 381 8.74 13.41 -0.20
C ASN A 381 10.22 12.96 -0.15
N VAL A 382 10.57 11.90 -0.88
CA VAL A 382 11.90 11.28 -0.85
C VAL A 382 12.68 11.62 -2.12
N SER A 383 12.05 11.52 -3.29
CA SER A 383 12.66 11.75 -4.60
C SER A 383 11.60 11.99 -5.67
N VAL A 384 11.51 13.24 -6.15
CA VAL A 384 10.59 13.64 -7.23
C VAL A 384 10.76 12.76 -8.49
N PRO A 385 11.98 12.49 -9.01
CA PRO A 385 12.15 11.60 -10.16
C PRO A 385 11.65 10.18 -9.92
N GLN A 386 11.83 9.64 -8.71
CA GLN A 386 11.33 8.30 -8.36
C GLN A 386 9.80 8.29 -8.28
N ALA A 387 9.20 9.30 -7.64
CA ALA A 387 7.75 9.47 -7.57
C ALA A 387 7.12 9.53 -8.97
N ILE A 388 7.72 10.30 -9.88
CA ILE A 388 7.27 10.38 -11.28
C ILE A 388 7.28 8.99 -11.92
N ARG A 389 8.39 8.23 -11.82
CA ARG A 389 8.46 6.86 -12.37
C ARG A 389 7.40 5.93 -11.79
N GLN A 390 7.18 6.00 -10.47
CA GLN A 390 6.21 5.16 -9.80
C GLN A 390 4.77 5.53 -10.14
N PHE A 391 4.44 6.82 -10.31
CA PHE A 391 3.11 7.22 -10.80
C PHE A 391 2.87 6.78 -12.24
N HIS A 392 3.87 6.86 -13.13
CA HIS A 392 3.76 6.29 -14.47
C HIS A 392 3.54 4.77 -14.44
N HIS A 393 4.28 4.07 -13.58
CA HIS A 393 4.08 2.63 -13.41
C HIS A 393 2.66 2.32 -12.92
N TYR A 394 2.18 3.02 -11.90
CA TYR A 394 0.81 2.89 -11.41
C TYR A 394 -0.23 3.13 -12.52
N ILE A 395 -0.12 4.22 -13.28
CA ILE A 395 -1.06 4.56 -14.37
C ILE A 395 -1.03 3.50 -15.47
N HIS A 396 0.14 2.91 -15.75
CA HIS A 396 0.26 1.85 -16.74
C HIS A 396 -0.36 0.52 -16.29
N THR A 397 -0.30 0.22 -15.00
CA THR A 397 -0.82 -1.02 -14.41
C THR A 397 -2.33 -0.93 -14.10
N ALA A 398 -2.81 0.23 -13.67
CA ALA A 398 -4.19 0.40 -13.22
C ALA A 398 -5.20 0.46 -14.39
N PRO A 399 -6.42 -0.08 -14.23
CA PRO A 399 -7.53 0.23 -15.13
C PRO A 399 -7.75 1.74 -15.22
N THR A 400 -8.06 2.25 -16.41
CA THR A 400 -8.20 3.70 -16.65
C THR A 400 -9.32 4.37 -15.83
N ASP A 401 -10.30 3.57 -15.39
CA ASP A 401 -11.43 3.96 -14.56
C ASP A 401 -11.19 3.75 -13.04
N HIS A 402 -9.99 3.32 -12.66
CA HIS A 402 -9.60 3.16 -11.27
C HIS A 402 -9.57 4.53 -10.56
N SER A 403 -10.06 4.56 -9.31
CA SER A 403 -10.32 5.79 -8.53
C SER A 403 -9.13 6.75 -8.42
N TRP A 404 -7.90 6.22 -8.31
CA TRP A 404 -6.70 7.03 -8.13
C TRP A 404 -5.92 7.39 -9.42
N VAL A 405 -6.32 6.91 -10.60
CA VAL A 405 -5.63 7.25 -11.87
C VAL A 405 -5.67 8.75 -12.14
N ARG A 406 -6.83 9.37 -11.97
CA ARG A 406 -7.01 10.83 -12.06
C ARG A 406 -6.15 11.60 -11.06
N ALA A 407 -6.03 11.10 -9.83
CA ALA A 407 -5.21 11.73 -8.79
C ALA A 407 -3.72 11.62 -9.17
N ALA A 408 -3.27 10.46 -9.65
CA ALA A 408 -1.91 10.26 -10.14
C ALA A 408 -1.56 11.24 -11.27
N HIS A 409 -2.48 11.49 -12.20
CA HIS A 409 -2.27 12.48 -13.26
C HIS A 409 -2.10 13.91 -12.72
N TYR A 410 -2.95 14.37 -11.80
CA TYR A 410 -2.77 15.69 -11.16
C TYR A 410 -1.47 15.79 -10.35
N LEU A 411 -1.07 14.72 -9.67
CA LEU A 411 0.20 14.68 -8.93
C LEU A 411 1.40 14.74 -9.88
N LEU A 412 1.35 14.07 -11.04
CA LEU A 412 2.38 14.18 -12.08
C LEU A 412 2.52 15.60 -12.63
N VAL A 413 1.41 16.31 -12.84
CA VAL A 413 1.44 17.74 -13.22
C VAL A 413 2.23 18.54 -12.20
N THR A 414 1.91 18.36 -10.92
CA THR A 414 2.59 19.06 -9.82
C THR A 414 4.08 18.71 -9.77
N LEU A 415 4.44 17.43 -9.90
CA LEU A 415 5.83 16.97 -9.86
C LEU A 415 6.67 17.47 -11.04
N TYR A 416 6.11 17.51 -12.26
CA TYR A 416 6.80 18.13 -13.41
C TYR A 416 6.92 19.64 -13.25
N GLY A 417 5.95 20.31 -12.63
CA GLY A 417 6.04 21.73 -12.31
C GLY A 417 7.07 22.09 -11.24
N GLN A 418 7.49 21.12 -10.41
CA GLN A 418 8.61 21.28 -9.47
C GLN A 418 9.98 21.14 -10.15
N GLN A 419 10.01 20.55 -11.34
CA GLN A 419 11.18 20.53 -12.22
C GLN A 419 11.16 21.80 -13.08
N ASP A 420 11.97 21.87 -14.15
CA ASP A 420 11.89 22.99 -15.10
C ASP A 420 10.58 22.89 -15.91
N PRO A 421 9.58 23.77 -15.68
CA PRO A 421 8.30 23.67 -16.33
C PRO A 421 8.38 23.93 -17.84
N SER A 422 9.39 24.69 -18.28
CA SER A 422 9.59 24.99 -19.70
C SER A 422 10.02 23.76 -20.49
N VAL A 423 10.87 22.92 -19.89
CA VAL A 423 11.33 21.64 -20.46
C VAL A 423 10.22 20.59 -20.43
N HIS A 424 9.35 20.63 -19.41
CA HIS A 424 8.31 19.63 -19.20
C HIS A 424 6.90 20.08 -19.63
N ARG A 425 6.78 21.20 -20.34
CA ARG A 425 5.51 21.80 -20.78
C ARG A 425 4.56 20.78 -21.40
N ASP A 426 5.01 20.01 -22.39
CA ASP A 426 4.15 19.05 -23.08
C ASP A 426 3.64 17.94 -22.14
N ARG A 427 4.45 17.53 -21.17
CA ARG A 427 4.06 16.51 -20.17
C ARG A 427 3.05 17.07 -19.17
N ILE A 428 3.25 18.32 -18.75
CA ILE A 428 2.32 19.05 -17.87
C ILE A 428 0.95 19.17 -18.54
N LEU A 429 0.91 19.63 -19.80
CA LEU A 429 -0.32 19.75 -20.58
C LEU A 429 -1.00 18.39 -20.78
N HIS A 430 -0.22 17.37 -21.17
CA HIS A 430 -0.73 16.02 -21.36
C HIS A 430 -1.40 15.47 -20.09
N HIS A 431 -0.69 15.46 -18.96
CA HIS A 431 -1.23 14.89 -17.73
C HIS A 431 -2.39 15.71 -17.15
N TYR A 432 -2.40 17.03 -17.30
CA TYR A 432 -3.53 17.83 -16.85
C TYR A 432 -4.80 17.52 -17.65
N ASN A 433 -4.68 17.40 -18.98
CA ASN A 433 -5.80 17.00 -19.83
C ASN A 433 -6.29 15.58 -19.52
N MET A 434 -5.37 14.63 -19.32
CA MET A 434 -5.71 13.26 -18.92
C MET A 434 -6.41 13.22 -17.56
N ALA A 435 -5.97 14.04 -16.59
CA ALA A 435 -6.62 14.15 -15.29
C ALA A 435 -8.07 14.63 -15.42
N GLN A 436 -8.31 15.68 -16.21
CA GLN A 436 -9.67 16.19 -16.45
C GLN A 436 -10.55 15.18 -17.18
N GLN A 437 -10.02 14.47 -18.17
CA GLN A 437 -10.76 13.47 -18.92
C GLN A 437 -11.16 12.28 -18.03
N THR A 438 -10.22 11.77 -17.22
CA THR A 438 -10.47 10.65 -16.31
C THR A 438 -11.40 11.04 -15.16
N ASP A 439 -11.35 12.28 -14.68
CA ASP A 439 -12.26 12.78 -13.64
C ASP A 439 -13.71 12.97 -14.16
N ARG A 440 -13.88 13.35 -15.43
CA ARG A 440 -15.19 13.41 -16.11
C ARG A 440 -15.77 12.01 -16.37
N ASN A 441 -14.92 11.04 -16.69
CA ASN A 441 -15.32 9.67 -17.03
C ASN A 441 -15.35 8.72 -15.82
N ARG A 442 -15.27 9.25 -14.59
CA ARG A 442 -15.24 8.43 -13.38
C ARG A 442 -16.53 7.62 -13.20
N LEU A 443 -16.42 6.47 -12.52
CA LEU A 443 -17.61 5.74 -12.07
C LEU A 443 -18.43 6.62 -11.10
N PRO A 444 -19.78 6.52 -11.14
CA PRO A 444 -20.69 7.42 -10.40
C PRO A 444 -20.56 7.33 -8.88
N MET A 445 -19.94 6.26 -8.38
CA MET A 445 -19.70 6.04 -6.96
C MET A 445 -18.45 6.75 -6.43
N PHE A 446 -17.57 7.22 -7.33
CA PHE A 446 -16.32 7.86 -6.94
C PHE A 446 -16.50 9.37 -6.85
N PRO A 447 -16.18 10.00 -5.70
CA PRO A 447 -16.15 11.46 -5.59
C PRO A 447 -15.07 12.08 -6.50
N PRO A 448 -15.14 13.39 -6.81
CA PRO A 448 -14.10 14.09 -7.55
C PRO A 448 -12.77 14.13 -6.79
N VAL A 449 -11.68 14.44 -7.49
CA VAL A 449 -10.36 14.63 -6.84
C VAL A 449 -10.40 15.86 -5.91
N PRO A 450 -9.84 15.82 -4.69
CA PRO A 450 -9.93 16.94 -3.75
C PRO A 450 -9.15 18.16 -4.25
N SER A 451 -9.61 19.34 -3.86
CA SER A 451 -8.96 20.62 -4.17
C SER A 451 -7.49 20.67 -3.76
N GLY A 452 -7.12 20.00 -2.66
CA GLY A 452 -5.72 19.89 -2.21
C GLY A 452 -4.76 19.26 -3.24
N ILE A 453 -5.29 18.55 -4.25
CA ILE A 453 -4.51 17.96 -5.35
C ILE A 453 -4.75 18.73 -6.65
N THR A 454 -5.99 19.13 -6.93
CA THR A 454 -6.34 19.79 -8.19
C THR A 454 -5.85 21.24 -8.25
N ASP A 455 -5.81 21.96 -7.14
CA ASP A 455 -5.41 23.37 -7.11
C ASP A 455 -3.91 23.58 -7.36
N PRO A 456 -2.98 22.82 -6.74
CA PRO A 456 -1.56 22.88 -7.09
C PRO A 456 -1.32 22.55 -8.58
N ALA A 457 -1.97 21.51 -9.09
CA ALA A 457 -1.83 21.11 -10.48
C ALA A 457 -2.35 22.18 -11.45
N ARG A 458 -3.48 22.82 -11.13
CA ARG A 458 -4.07 23.92 -11.91
C ARG A 458 -3.12 25.11 -12.00
N LYS A 459 -2.50 25.51 -10.89
CA LYS A 459 -1.52 26.61 -10.88
C LYS A 459 -0.34 26.33 -11.81
N VAL A 460 0.18 25.10 -11.80
CA VAL A 460 1.27 24.69 -12.70
C VAL A 460 0.81 24.72 -14.16
N TYR A 461 -0.39 24.22 -14.44
CA TYR A 461 -0.97 24.25 -15.78
C TYR A 461 -1.13 25.67 -16.32
N GLU A 462 -1.67 26.58 -15.51
CA GLU A 462 -1.84 28.00 -15.88
C GLU A 462 -0.50 28.68 -16.18
N LEU A 463 0.55 28.35 -15.42
CA LEU A 463 1.90 28.89 -15.64
C LEU A 463 2.52 28.49 -16.99
N VAL A 464 2.22 27.31 -17.52
CA VAL A 464 2.79 26.84 -18.81
C VAL A 464 1.94 27.19 -20.03
N MET A 465 0.74 27.73 -19.80
CA MET A 465 -0.17 28.22 -20.84
C MET A 465 0.10 29.67 -21.25
N VAL A 466 0.77 30.44 -20.37
CA VAL A 466 1.32 31.78 -20.64
C VAL A 466 2.64 31.65 -21.39
#